data_AF-A0A1V5YYC9-F1
#
_entry.id   AF-A0A1V5YYC9-F1
#
_cell.length_a   1.000
_cell.length_b   1.000
_cell.length_c   1.000
_cell.angle_alpha   90.00
_cell.angle_beta   90.00
_cell.angle_gamma   90.00
#
_symmetry.space_group_name_H-M   'P 1'
#
loop_
_entity.id
_entity.type
_entity.pdbx_description
1 polymer ?
#
loop_
_entity_poly.entity_id
_entity_poly.type
_entity_poly.pdbx_seq_one_letter_code
_entity_poly.pdbx_strand_id
1 'polypeptide(L)'
;MCPFLCDYQRVWEMDLAVNSYAELKTFFRLFDPNHQREREIFSRLGYIDCQHLAERIQGETLMAIGLMDQICPPSSQFAAYNKLKSQRTRVLYHDFAHETYPGFHDKVFQFFSELCTDE
;
A
#
# COMPACT_ATOMS: atom_id res chain seq x y z
N MET A 1 5.74 8.77 -0.17
CA MET A 1 5.56 7.69 -1.16
C MET A 1 4.52 6.73 -0.61
N CYS A 2 3.53 6.43 -1.43
CA CYS A 2 2.33 5.66 -1.09
C CYS A 2 2.51 4.20 -1.56
N PRO A 3 2.43 3.17 -0.69
CA PRO A 3 2.70 1.79 -1.07
C PRO A 3 1.58 1.16 -1.93
N PHE A 4 2.00 0.53 -3.04
CA PHE A 4 1.19 -0.34 -3.91
C PHE A 4 1.26 -1.82 -3.44
N LEU A 5 0.54 -2.73 -4.11
CA LEU A 5 0.52 -4.18 -3.83
C LEU A 5 0.10 -4.54 -2.40
N CYS A 6 -0.83 -3.76 -1.85
CA CYS A 6 -1.42 -4.00 -0.53
C CYS A 6 -2.93 -4.17 -0.70
N ASP A 7 -3.50 -5.15 -0.03
CA ASP A 7 -4.95 -5.35 0.12
C ASP A 7 -5.73 -5.35 -1.20
N TYR A 8 -5.33 -6.25 -2.10
CA TYR A 8 -5.92 -6.38 -3.44
C TYR A 8 -7.45 -6.50 -3.42
N GLN A 9 -7.98 -7.30 -2.49
CA GLN A 9 -9.42 -7.53 -2.37
C GLN A 9 -10.14 -6.25 -1.96
N ARG A 10 -9.59 -5.46 -1.03
CA ARG A 10 -10.18 -4.18 -0.65
C ARG A 10 -10.23 -3.21 -1.82
N VAL A 11 -9.16 -3.14 -2.62
CA VAL A 11 -9.13 -2.27 -3.80
C VAL A 11 -10.17 -2.69 -4.83
N TRP A 12 -10.36 -4.00 -5.02
CA TRP A 12 -11.40 -4.56 -5.87
C TRP A 12 -12.80 -4.16 -5.39
N GLU A 13 -13.12 -4.36 -4.11
CA GLU A 13 -14.41 -4.07 -3.49
C GLU A 13 -14.77 -2.57 -3.50
N MET A 14 -13.77 -1.69 -3.60
CA MET A 14 -13.97 -0.25 -3.70
C MET A 14 -14.20 0.24 -5.14
N ASP A 15 -14.27 -0.67 -6.12
CA ASP A 15 -14.28 -0.37 -7.56
C ASP A 15 -13.03 0.36 -8.08
N LEU A 16 -12.00 0.51 -7.24
CA LEU A 16 -10.74 1.18 -7.52
C LEU A 16 -9.67 0.26 -8.12
N ALA A 17 -10.04 -0.96 -8.52
CA ALA A 17 -9.25 -1.80 -9.41
C ALA A 17 -9.19 -1.21 -10.84
N VAL A 18 -8.71 0.02 -10.93
CA VAL A 18 -8.49 0.83 -12.13
C VAL A 18 -7.04 1.31 -12.10
N ASN A 19 -6.56 1.91 -13.20
CA ASN A 19 -5.18 2.39 -13.31
C ASN A 19 -4.18 1.28 -12.93
N SER A 20 -3.38 1.47 -11.87
CA SER A 20 -2.36 0.50 -11.43
C SER A 20 -2.92 -0.86 -11.00
N TYR A 21 -4.17 -0.96 -10.55
CA TYR A 21 -4.83 -2.23 -10.23
C TYR A 21 -5.75 -2.75 -11.36
N ALA A 22 -5.71 -2.15 -12.56
CA ALA A 22 -6.61 -2.50 -13.67
C ALA A 22 -6.45 -3.95 -14.15
N GLU A 23 -5.28 -4.54 -13.94
CA GLU A 23 -5.01 -5.94 -14.28
C GLU A 23 -5.94 -6.92 -13.57
N LEU A 24 -6.43 -6.61 -12.36
CA LEU A 24 -7.44 -7.42 -11.67
C LEU A 24 -8.73 -7.50 -12.50
N LYS A 25 -9.22 -6.34 -12.99
CA LYS A 25 -10.44 -6.29 -13.82
C LYS A 25 -10.24 -7.02 -15.13
N THR A 26 -9.09 -6.82 -15.77
CA THR A 26 -8.73 -7.52 -16.99
C THR A 26 -8.71 -9.04 -16.78
N PHE A 27 -8.12 -9.52 -15.69
CA PHE A 27 -8.05 -10.95 -15.38
C PHE A 27 -9.45 -11.55 -15.17
N PHE A 28 -10.29 -10.97 -14.31
CA PHE A 28 -11.65 -11.48 -14.07
C PHE A 28 -12.47 -11.49 -15.36
N ARG A 29 -12.42 -10.42 -16.17
CA ARG A 29 -13.15 -10.35 -17.45
C ARG A 29 -12.75 -11.45 -18.44
N LEU A 30 -11.48 -11.85 -18.45
CA LEU A 30 -10.95 -12.83 -19.40
C LEU A 30 -11.07 -14.28 -18.89
N PHE A 31 -10.88 -14.51 -17.59
CA PHE A 31 -10.62 -15.84 -17.05
C PHE A 31 -11.61 -16.29 -15.97
N ASP A 32 -12.41 -15.38 -15.40
CA ASP A 32 -13.47 -15.72 -14.44
C ASP A 32 -14.62 -14.69 -14.47
N PRO A 33 -15.31 -14.51 -15.61
CA PRO A 33 -16.26 -13.41 -15.81
C PRO A 33 -17.49 -13.47 -14.91
N ASN A 34 -17.77 -14.64 -14.32
CA ASN A 34 -18.88 -14.85 -13.39
C ASN A 34 -18.40 -15.03 -11.94
N HIS A 35 -17.11 -14.78 -11.66
CA HIS A 35 -16.54 -14.78 -10.32
C HIS A 35 -16.72 -16.10 -9.55
N GLN A 36 -16.72 -17.23 -10.26
CA GLN A 36 -16.91 -18.56 -9.65
C GLN A 36 -15.73 -18.95 -8.76
N ARG A 37 -14.55 -18.35 -8.99
CA ARG A 37 -13.29 -18.62 -8.29
C ARG A 37 -12.75 -17.38 -7.58
N GLU A 38 -13.56 -16.34 -7.39
CA GLU A 38 -13.13 -15.05 -6.80
C GLU A 38 -12.37 -15.23 -5.47
N ARG A 39 -12.96 -15.98 -4.54
CA ARG A 39 -12.34 -16.26 -3.23
C ARG A 39 -10.99 -16.96 -3.36
N GLU A 40 -10.89 -17.93 -4.26
CA GLU A 40 -9.65 -18.66 -4.50
C GLU A 40 -8.57 -17.75 -5.09
N ILE A 41 -8.94 -16.91 -6.07
CA ILE A 41 -8.05 -15.96 -6.73
C ILE A 41 -7.49 -14.95 -5.71
N PHE A 42 -8.34 -14.32 -4.89
CA PHE A 42 -7.87 -13.38 -3.86
C PHE A 42 -7.07 -14.07 -2.76
N SER A 43 -7.42 -15.31 -2.37
CA SER A 43 -6.61 -16.10 -1.44
C SER A 43 -5.20 -16.36 -2.00
N ARG A 44 -5.08 -16.60 -3.31
CA ARG A 44 -3.78 -16.76 -3.98
C ARG A 44 -3.00 -15.44 -4.04
N LEU A 45 -3.66 -14.31 -4.34
CA LEU A 45 -3.04 -12.99 -4.29
C LEU A 45 -2.53 -12.64 -2.88
N GLY A 46 -3.16 -13.17 -1.84
CA GLY A 46 -2.71 -13.04 -0.45
C GLY A 46 -1.27 -13.52 -0.21
N TYR A 47 -0.73 -14.44 -1.01
CA TYR A 47 0.68 -14.85 -0.88
C TYR A 47 1.69 -13.75 -1.27
N ILE A 48 1.28 -12.82 -2.14
CA ILE A 48 2.10 -11.70 -2.61
C ILE A 48 1.62 -10.34 -2.10
N ASP A 49 0.63 -10.32 -1.21
CA ASP A 49 0.12 -9.10 -0.61
C ASP A 49 1.09 -8.61 0.48
N CYS A 50 1.63 -7.41 0.28
CA CYS A 50 2.57 -6.78 1.20
C CYS A 50 2.00 -6.65 2.62
N GLN A 51 0.69 -6.56 2.80
CA GLN A 51 0.08 -6.51 4.14
C GLN A 51 0.39 -7.77 4.96
N HIS A 52 0.49 -8.94 4.33
CA HIS A 52 0.79 -10.22 4.99
C HIS A 52 2.29 -10.41 5.27
N LEU A 53 3.14 -9.61 4.64
CA LEU A 53 4.57 -9.58 4.90
C LEU A 53 4.97 -8.50 5.92
N ALA A 54 4.12 -7.48 6.11
CA ALA A 54 4.41 -6.31 6.94
C ALA A 54 4.80 -6.66 8.39
N GLU A 55 4.22 -7.72 8.98
CA GLU A 55 4.56 -8.15 10.35
C GLU A 55 6.02 -8.61 10.50
N ARG A 56 6.69 -8.96 9.40
CA ARG A 56 8.09 -9.43 9.40
C ARG A 56 9.10 -8.29 9.42
N ILE A 57 8.67 -7.06 9.12
CA ILE A 57 9.56 -5.89 9.08
C ILE A 57 10.06 -5.59 10.49
N GLN A 58 11.39 -5.58 10.65
CA GLN A 58 12.08 -5.28 11.91
C GLN A 58 12.66 -3.87 11.94
N GLY A 59 12.96 -3.29 10.77
CA GLY A 59 13.50 -1.92 10.67
C GLY A 59 12.45 -0.87 11.01
N GLU A 60 12.91 0.27 11.52
CA GLU A 60 12.05 1.43 11.69
C GLU A 60 11.50 1.89 10.34
N THR A 61 10.21 2.23 10.29
CA THR A 61 9.50 2.55 9.04
C THR A 61 8.91 3.96 9.08
N LEU A 62 9.31 4.79 8.12
CA LEU A 62 8.65 6.07 7.82
C LEU A 62 7.77 5.92 6.56
N MET A 63 6.47 6.18 6.69
CA MET A 63 5.51 6.05 5.58
C MET A 63 4.73 7.34 5.35
N ALA A 64 4.51 7.73 4.09
CA ALA A 64 3.60 8.85 3.77
C ALA A 64 2.36 8.37 3.03
N ILE A 65 1.22 8.96 3.37
CA ILE A 65 -0.10 8.58 2.86
C ILE A 65 -0.81 9.85 2.36
N GLY A 66 -1.15 9.89 1.08
CA GLY A 66 -2.07 10.87 0.52
C GLY A 66 -3.52 10.42 0.72
N LEU A 67 -4.34 11.19 1.42
CA LEU A 67 -5.72 10.77 1.76
C LEU A 67 -6.69 10.86 0.59
N MET A 68 -6.31 11.52 -0.51
CA MET A 68 -7.10 11.61 -1.75
C MET A 68 -6.59 10.64 -2.83
N ASP A 69 -5.64 9.75 -2.51
CA ASP A 69 -5.08 8.79 -3.47
C ASP A 69 -6.11 7.70 -3.81
N GLN A 70 -6.51 7.66 -5.09
CA GLN A 70 -7.40 6.62 -5.63
C GLN A 70 -6.67 5.52 -6.41
N ILE A 71 -5.36 5.69 -6.69
CA ILE A 71 -4.53 4.68 -7.35
C ILE A 71 -4.07 3.64 -6.31
N CYS A 72 -3.63 4.11 -5.15
CA CYS A 72 -3.25 3.29 -4.01
C CYS A 72 -4.06 3.76 -2.80
N PRO A 73 -5.29 3.25 -2.60
CA PRO A 73 -6.22 3.79 -1.60
C PRO A 73 -5.64 3.82 -0.18
N PRO A 74 -5.92 4.85 0.64
CA PRO A 74 -5.42 4.91 2.02
C PRO A 74 -5.75 3.67 2.84
N SER A 75 -6.94 3.09 2.64
CA SER A 75 -7.36 1.85 3.29
C SER A 75 -6.37 0.70 3.06
N SER A 76 -5.90 0.51 1.83
CA SER A 76 -4.97 -0.57 1.52
C SER A 76 -3.56 -0.31 2.05
N GLN A 77 -3.11 0.95 2.00
CA GLN A 77 -1.85 1.36 2.63
C GLN A 77 -1.88 1.14 4.15
N PHE A 78 -2.99 1.49 4.80
CA PHE A 78 -3.17 1.29 6.24
C PHE A 78 -3.30 -0.19 6.60
N ALA A 79 -3.79 -1.06 5.71
CA ALA A 79 -3.82 -2.50 5.95
C ALA A 79 -2.39 -3.05 6.19
N ALA A 80 -1.41 -2.60 5.41
CA ALA A 80 0.00 -2.92 5.64
C ALA A 80 0.59 -2.18 6.84
N TYR A 81 0.40 -0.85 6.92
CA TYR A 81 0.96 -0.04 8.00
C TYR A 81 0.56 -0.54 9.38
N ASN A 82 -0.71 -0.89 9.57
CA ASN A 82 -1.26 -1.32 10.86
C ASN A 82 -0.71 -2.66 11.33
N LYS A 83 -0.21 -3.50 10.41
CA LYS A 83 0.39 -4.80 10.71
C LYS A 83 1.88 -4.73 11.06
N LEU A 84 2.59 -3.65 10.72
CA LEU A 84 3.97 -3.43 11.15
C LEU A 84 4.13 -3.64 12.68
N LYS A 85 5.17 -4.38 13.08
CA LYS A 85 5.48 -4.63 14.52
C LYS A 85 6.67 -3.79 15.02
N SER A 86 7.54 -3.36 14.11
CA SER A 86 8.64 -2.44 14.41
C SER A 86 8.17 -1.01 14.67
N GLN A 87 9.10 -0.17 15.10
CA GLN A 87 8.89 1.28 15.21
C GLN A 87 8.41 1.84 13.87
N ARG A 88 7.36 2.66 13.90
CA ARG A 88 6.71 3.17 12.69
C ARG A 88 6.17 4.58 12.89
N THR A 89 6.42 5.41 11.90
CA THR A 89 5.95 6.80 11.83
C THR A 89 5.21 7.00 10.52
N ARG A 90 4.08 7.73 10.57
CA ARG A 90 3.33 8.12 9.37
C ARG A 90 3.27 9.62 9.19
N VAL A 91 3.25 10.05 7.93
CA VAL A 91 3.02 11.44 7.53
C VAL A 91 1.77 11.47 6.65
N LEU A 92 0.76 12.25 7.04
CA LEU A 92 -0.50 12.35 6.31
C LEU A 92 -0.52 13.61 5.45
N TYR A 93 -0.84 13.43 4.18
CA TYR A 93 -1.06 14.49 3.20
C TYR A 93 -2.55 14.51 2.85
N HIS A 94 -3.31 15.39 3.51
CA HIS A 94 -4.77 15.32 3.54
C HIS A 94 -5.41 15.56 2.17
N ASP A 95 -4.85 16.48 1.39
CA ASP A 95 -5.42 16.92 0.12
C ASP A 95 -4.69 16.36 -1.12
N PHE A 96 -3.78 15.41 -0.92
CA PHE A 96 -2.91 14.90 -1.98
C PHE A 96 -3.34 13.52 -2.46
N ALA A 97 -3.24 13.30 -3.77
CA ALA A 97 -3.52 12.04 -4.44
C ALA A 97 -2.24 11.23 -4.69
N HIS A 98 -2.15 10.57 -5.85
CA HIS A 98 -0.97 9.79 -6.26
C HIS A 98 0.06 10.69 -6.94
N GLU A 99 0.74 11.51 -6.13
CA GLU A 99 1.61 12.58 -6.61
C GLU A 99 2.78 12.84 -5.66
N THR A 100 3.61 13.83 -5.99
CA THR A 100 4.73 14.24 -5.14
C THR A 100 4.22 14.87 -3.85
N TYR A 101 4.77 14.46 -2.71
CA TYR A 101 4.44 15.00 -1.39
C TYR A 101 5.48 16.04 -0.95
N PRO A 102 5.13 17.34 -0.91
CA PRO A 102 6.07 18.39 -0.54
C PRO A 102 6.73 18.15 0.82
N GLY A 103 8.05 18.33 0.88
CA GLY A 103 8.86 18.13 2.09
C GLY A 103 9.00 16.68 2.56
N PHE A 104 8.38 15.68 1.89
CA PHE A 104 8.55 14.29 2.29
C PHE A 104 9.98 13.80 2.05
N HIS A 105 10.61 14.24 0.97
CA HIS A 105 12.01 13.90 0.67
C HIS A 105 12.97 14.42 1.74
N ASP A 106 12.76 15.62 2.27
CA ASP A 106 13.56 16.17 3.37
C ASP A 106 13.37 15.36 4.66
N LYS A 107 12.13 14.92 4.94
CA LYS A 107 11.84 14.02 6.07
C LYS A 107 12.53 12.67 5.91
N VAL A 108 12.54 12.11 4.70
CA VAL A 108 13.26 10.86 4.40
C VAL A 108 14.76 11.04 4.59
N PHE A 109 15.33 12.15 4.12
CA PHE A 109 16.74 12.46 4.34
C PHE A 109 17.08 12.56 5.83
N GLN A 110 16.28 13.29 6.61
CA GLN A 110 16.46 13.42 8.06
C GLN A 110 16.36 12.05 8.74
N PHE A 111 15.33 11.27 8.40
CA PHE A 111 15.09 9.93 8.96
C PHE A 111 16.29 8.99 8.78
N PHE A 112 16.92 8.99 7.60
CA PHE A 112 18.13 8.20 7.37
C PHE A 112 19.40 8.83 7.94
N SER A 113 19.46 10.15 8.09
CA SER A 113 20.63 10.84 8.65
C SER A 113 20.85 10.52 10.13
N GLU A 114 19.77 10.22 10.87
CA GLU A 114 19.83 9.79 12.26
C GLU A 114 20.60 8.47 12.45
N LEU A 115 20.68 7.62 11.41
CA LEU A 115 21.50 6.40 11.45
C LEU A 115 23.01 6.69 11.42
N CYS A 116 23.41 7.89 10.96
CA CYS A 116 24.82 8.28 10.88
C CYS A 116 25.31 9.00 12.15
N THR A 117 24.43 9.27 13.12
CA THR A 117 24.76 10.00 14.35
C THR A 117 25.04 9.10 15.55
N ASP A 118 25.04 7.78 15.37
CA ASP A 118 25.36 6.78 16.40
C ASP A 118 26.88 6.48 16.52
N GLU A 119 27.74 7.48 16.31
CA GLU A 119 29.18 7.46 16.67
C GLU A 119 29.51 8.43 17.82
#